data_AF-A0A101HLF4-F1
#
_entry.id   AF-A0A101HLF4-F1
#
_cell.length_a   1.000
_cell.length_b   1.000
_cell.length_c   1.000
_cell.angle_alpha   90.00
_cell.angle_beta   90.00
_cell.angle_gamma   90.00
#
_symmetry.space_group_name_H-M   'P 1'
#
loop_
_entity.id
_entity.type
_entity.pdbx_description
1 polymer ?
#
loop_
_entity_poly.entity_id
_entity_poly.type
_entity_poly.pdbx_seq_one_letter_code
_entity_poly.pdbx_strand_id
1 'polypeptide(L)'
;MVPLLTLGIPGNAASAVMLGALMIHGLIPGHELFTRYADITYNYIVAVIFSNFIMFALAFYASRFFARIATIPLYILTPAMLIITLLGSYASRQYFFDVWITIGLGTICYFLTLAKYPMPSILLGAILGPIAEKGFRRALLISHGDWMIFFTRPICIVMIILSILSIFVGLRMNKGKKNI
;
A
#
# COMPACT_ATOMS: atom_id res chain seq x y z
N MET A 1 -10.71 0.28 6.41
CA MET A 1 -11.72 1.18 7.00
C MET A 1 -12.47 0.57 8.17
N VAL A 2 -12.59 -0.77 8.27
CA VAL A 2 -13.29 -1.42 9.39
C VAL A 2 -12.77 -0.98 10.78
N PRO A 3 -11.46 -0.97 11.09
CA PRO A 3 -10.97 -0.54 12.42
C PRO A 3 -11.21 0.94 12.71
N LEU A 4 -11.28 1.77 11.66
CA LEU A 4 -11.57 3.18 11.81
C LEU A 4 -13.02 3.39 12.20
N LEU A 5 -13.96 2.73 11.51
CA LEU A 5 -15.39 2.94 11.78
C LEU A 5 -15.80 2.35 13.12
N THR A 6 -15.24 1.20 13.50
CA THR A 6 -15.63 0.47 14.72
C THR A 6 -14.86 0.88 15.96
N LEU A 7 -13.57 1.19 15.85
CA LEU A 7 -12.70 1.51 16.99
C LEU A 7 -12.21 2.96 17.00
N GLY A 8 -12.49 3.76 15.96
CA GLY A 8 -11.97 5.11 15.81
C GLY A 8 -10.45 5.17 15.53
N ILE A 9 -9.79 4.03 15.35
CA ILE A 9 -8.33 3.96 15.22
C ILE A 9 -7.95 3.90 13.74
N PRO A 10 -7.24 4.91 13.20
CA PRO A 10 -6.81 4.89 11.81
C PRO A 10 -5.77 3.80 11.56
N GLY A 11 -5.93 3.06 10.46
CA GLY A 11 -5.03 1.98 10.04
C GLY A 11 -3.94 2.40 9.05
N ASN A 12 -4.16 3.49 8.32
CA ASN A 12 -3.24 4.05 7.33
C ASN A 12 -3.53 5.56 7.15
N ALA A 13 -2.70 6.26 6.38
CA ALA A 13 -2.81 7.70 6.16
C ALA A 13 -4.18 8.12 5.56
N ALA A 14 -4.68 7.38 4.57
CA ALA A 14 -5.98 7.65 3.96
C ALA A 14 -7.13 7.51 4.98
N SER A 15 -7.07 6.52 5.88
CA SER A 15 -8.03 6.37 6.97
C SER A 15 -7.94 7.55 7.95
N ALA A 16 -6.75 8.06 8.26
CA ALA A 16 -6.60 9.22 9.15
C ALA A 16 -7.23 10.50 8.56
N VAL A 17 -7.11 10.71 7.24
CA VAL A 17 -7.79 11.82 6.55
C VAL A 17 -9.31 11.66 6.62
N MET A 18 -9.81 10.44 6.39
CA MET A 18 -11.23 10.12 6.52
C MET A 18 -11.75 10.36 7.95
N LEU A 19 -10.98 9.99 8.97
CA LEU A 19 -11.29 10.24 10.38
C LEU A 19 -11.45 11.74 10.63
N GLY A 20 -10.53 12.56 10.10
CA GLY A 20 -10.63 14.02 10.17
C GLY A 20 -11.90 14.54 9.50
N ALA A 21 -12.23 14.06 8.30
CA ALA A 21 -13.45 14.45 7.59
C ALA A 21 -14.73 14.09 8.36
N LEU A 22 -14.81 12.90 8.95
CA LEU A 22 -15.95 12.47 9.76
C LEU A 22 -16.10 13.34 11.01
N MET A 23 -14.99 13.64 11.71
CA MET A 23 -15.02 14.53 12.87
C MET A 23 -15.44 15.95 12.53
N ILE A 24 -15.06 16.49 11.36
CA ILE A 24 -15.54 17.80 10.87
C ILE A 24 -17.07 17.81 10.71
N HIS A 25 -17.66 16.69 10.28
CA HIS A 25 -19.11 16.52 10.19
C HIS A 25 -19.79 16.13 11.51
N GLY A 26 -19.06 16.15 12.64
CA GLY A 26 -19.60 15.80 13.96
C GLY A 26 -19.84 14.30 14.16
N LEU A 27 -19.37 13.46 13.24
CA LEU A 27 -19.51 12.01 13.29
C LEU A 27 -18.28 11.41 13.99
N ILE A 28 -18.45 11.06 15.26
CA ILE A 28 -17.38 10.45 16.08
C ILE A 28 -17.42 8.93 15.86
N PRO A 29 -16.38 8.33 15.23
CA PRO A 29 -16.37 6.90 14.97
C PRO A 29 -16.14 6.09 16.24
N GLY A 30 -16.76 4.92 16.30
CA GLY A 30 -16.87 4.10 17.51
C GLY A 30 -18.29 3.56 17.68
N HIS A 31 -18.65 3.19 18.92
CA HIS A 31 -19.98 2.64 19.21
C HIS A 31 -21.12 3.62 18.89
N GLU A 32 -20.95 4.90 19.23
CA GLU A 32 -21.91 6.00 18.95
C GLU A 32 -22.28 6.11 17.45
N LEU A 33 -21.35 5.79 16.55
CA LEU A 33 -21.57 5.87 15.11
C LEU A 33 -22.60 4.82 14.62
N PHE A 34 -22.67 3.67 15.30
CA PHE A 34 -23.58 2.57 14.97
C PHE A 34 -24.87 2.57 15.79
N THR A 35 -24.97 3.41 16.82
CA THR A 35 -26.19 3.57 17.63
C THR A 35 -26.91 4.87 17.30
N ARG A 36 -26.28 6.02 17.56
CA ARG A 36 -26.89 7.35 17.41
C ARG A 36 -26.94 7.82 15.96
N TYR A 37 -25.94 7.43 15.17
CA TYR A 37 -25.84 7.79 13.74
C TYR A 37 -26.00 6.58 12.81
N ALA A 38 -26.70 5.54 13.27
CA ALA A 38 -26.85 4.27 12.57
C ALA A 38 -27.33 4.46 11.11
N ASP A 39 -28.35 5.30 10.90
CA ASP A 39 -28.87 5.59 9.55
C ASP A 39 -27.79 6.09 8.58
N ILE A 40 -26.96 7.05 9.01
CA ILE A 40 -25.90 7.61 8.17
C ILE A 40 -24.82 6.56 7.91
N THR A 41 -24.46 5.81 8.94
CA THR A 41 -23.39 4.79 8.88
C THR A 41 -23.76 3.62 7.99
N TYR A 42 -24.98 3.09 8.10
CA TYR A 42 -25.44 2.00 7.24
C TYR A 42 -25.57 2.45 5.79
N ASN A 43 -26.09 3.65 5.54
CA ASN A 43 -26.14 4.23 4.19
C ASN A 43 -24.74 4.41 3.60
N TYR A 44 -23.78 4.88 4.40
CA TYR A 44 -22.38 4.97 3.98
C TYR A 44 -21.78 3.60 3.64
N ILE A 45 -22.00 2.57 4.47
CA ILE A 45 -21.50 1.21 4.22
C ILE A 45 -22.07 0.67 2.90
N VAL A 46 -23.38 0.82 2.68
CA VAL A 46 -24.03 0.41 1.43
C VAL A 46 -23.46 1.18 0.23
N ALA A 47 -23.27 2.50 0.37
CA ALA A 47 -22.67 3.33 -0.66
C ALA A 47 -21.23 2.92 -1.01
N VAL A 48 -20.41 2.55 -0.02
CA VAL A 48 -19.05 2.04 -0.26
C VAL A 48 -19.09 0.69 -0.98
N ILE A 49 -19.99 -0.21 -0.61
CA ILE A 49 -20.17 -1.49 -1.31
C ILE A 49 -20.57 -1.22 -2.77
N PHE A 50 -21.55 -0.37 -3.01
CA PHE A 50 -22.00 -0.01 -4.36
C PHE A 50 -20.91 0.71 -5.16
N SER A 51 -20.13 1.59 -4.52
CA SER A 51 -18.98 2.26 -5.13
C SER A 51 -17.91 1.26 -5.58
N ASN A 52 -17.71 0.15 -4.86
CA ASN A 52 -16.78 -0.89 -5.30
C ASN A 52 -17.29 -1.59 -6.56
N PHE A 53 -18.60 -1.82 -6.69
CA PHE A 53 -19.18 -2.35 -7.94
C PHE A 53 -19.01 -1.38 -9.11
N ILE A 54 -19.28 -0.09 -8.91
CA ILE A 54 -19.04 0.94 -9.92
C ILE A 54 -17.55 1.00 -10.28
N MET A 55 -16.66 0.99 -9.29
CA MET A 55 -15.22 1.00 -9.49
C MET A 55 -14.75 -0.24 -10.27
N PHE A 56 -15.33 -1.40 -9.99
CA PHE A 56 -15.05 -2.62 -10.74
C PHE A 56 -15.46 -2.48 -12.22
N ALA A 57 -16.68 -2.00 -12.49
CA ALA A 57 -17.15 -1.79 -13.86
C ALA A 57 -16.29 -0.74 -14.60
N LEU A 58 -15.97 0.37 -13.93
CA LEU A 58 -15.11 1.42 -14.47
C LEU A 58 -13.70 0.90 -14.73
N ALA A 59 -13.10 0.16 -13.79
CA ALA A 59 -11.78 -0.44 -13.95
C ALA A 59 -11.76 -1.44 -15.10
N PHE A 60 -12.80 -2.26 -15.24
CA PHE A 60 -12.93 -3.20 -16.35
C PHE A 60 -12.94 -2.47 -17.70
N TYR A 61 -13.76 -1.43 -17.85
CA TYR A 61 -13.80 -0.65 -19.09
C TYR A 61 -12.49 0.13 -19.35
N ALA A 62 -11.98 0.80 -18.32
CA ALA A 62 -10.77 1.62 -18.42
C ALA A 62 -9.50 0.78 -18.68
N SER A 63 -9.45 -0.47 -18.19
CA SER A 63 -8.32 -1.37 -18.43
C SER A 63 -8.01 -1.53 -19.93
N ARG A 64 -9.03 -1.53 -20.78
CA ARG A 64 -8.88 -1.63 -22.24
C ARG A 64 -8.20 -0.40 -22.84
N PHE A 65 -8.44 0.78 -22.28
CA PHE A 65 -7.77 2.02 -22.69
C PHE A 65 -6.35 2.07 -22.17
N PHE A 66 -6.13 1.73 -20.90
CA PHE A 66 -4.78 1.69 -20.31
C PHE A 66 -3.88 0.65 -20.97
N ALA A 67 -4.43 -0.48 -21.42
CA ALA A 67 -3.69 -1.48 -22.19
C ALA A 67 -3.10 -0.91 -23.49
N ARG A 68 -3.75 0.09 -24.12
CA ARG A 68 -3.20 0.75 -25.32
C ARG A 68 -2.00 1.63 -25.00
N ILE A 69 -1.92 2.22 -23.81
CA ILE A 69 -0.76 3.03 -23.39
C ILE A 69 0.51 2.18 -23.36
N ALA A 70 0.41 0.90 -22.98
CA ALA A 70 1.53 -0.04 -23.01
C ALA A 70 2.04 -0.37 -24.44
N THR A 71 1.26 -0.06 -25.48
CA THR A 71 1.69 -0.25 -26.88
C THR A 71 2.39 0.98 -27.47
N ILE A 72 2.41 2.11 -26.75
CA ILE A 72 3.13 3.31 -27.15
C ILE A 72 4.64 3.01 -27.10
N PRO A 73 5.41 3.42 -28.11
CA PRO A 73 6.83 3.10 -28.17
C PRO A 73 7.59 3.69 -26.98
N LEU A 74 8.52 2.89 -26.44
CA LEU A 74 9.22 3.19 -25.19
C LEU A 74 9.99 4.52 -25.23
N TYR A 75 10.45 4.95 -26.40
CA TYR A 75 11.19 6.21 -26.57
C TYR A 75 10.34 7.45 -26.28
N ILE A 76 9.02 7.38 -26.41
CA ILE A 76 8.07 8.46 -26.04
C ILE A 76 7.62 8.27 -24.60
N LEU A 77 7.36 7.03 -24.20
CA LEU A 77 6.82 6.72 -22.88
C LEU A 77 7.82 7.06 -21.76
N THR A 78 9.10 6.81 -21.98
CA THR A 78 10.16 7.06 -20.99
C THR A 78 10.29 8.54 -20.62
N PRO A 79 10.47 9.50 -21.56
CA PRO A 79 10.54 10.93 -21.22
C PRO A 79 9.23 11.47 -20.63
N ALA A 80 8.07 10.99 -21.11
CA ALA A 80 6.79 11.38 -20.53
C ALA A 80 6.66 10.93 -19.06
N MET A 81 7.02 9.68 -18.75
CA MET A 81 7.05 9.14 -17.39
C MET A 81 8.00 9.93 -16.49
N LEU A 82 9.19 10.30 -16.99
CA LEU A 82 10.15 11.11 -16.22
C LEU A 82 9.55 12.47 -15.85
N ILE A 83 8.96 13.20 -16.81
CA ILE A 83 8.34 14.50 -16.56
C ILE A 83 7.22 14.37 -15.52
N ILE A 84 6.33 13.38 -15.68
CA ILE A 84 5.21 13.14 -14.76
C ILE A 84 5.71 12.79 -13.35
N THR A 85 6.79 11.99 -13.25
CA THR A 85 7.35 11.58 -11.95
C THR A 85 8.02 12.75 -11.23
N LEU A 86 8.75 13.60 -11.96
CA LEU A 86 9.36 14.81 -11.40
C LEU A 86 8.28 15.80 -10.92
N LEU A 87 7.23 15.97 -11.71
CA LEU A 87 6.09 16.81 -11.35
C LEU A 87 5.34 16.24 -10.14
N GLY A 88 5.14 14.92 -10.09
CA GLY A 88 4.49 14.23 -8.98
C GLY A 88 5.28 14.32 -7.68
N SER A 89 6.60 14.22 -7.75
CA SER A 89 7.49 14.42 -6.61
C SER A 89 7.36 15.85 -6.06
N TYR A 90 7.38 16.85 -6.94
CA TYR A 90 7.18 18.24 -6.55
C TYR A 90 5.76 18.49 -5.98
N ALA A 91 4.72 17.90 -6.55
CA ALA A 91 3.33 18.11 -6.12
C ALA A 91 3.03 17.63 -4.69
N SER A 92 3.81 16.69 -4.16
CA SER A 92 3.58 16.11 -2.82
C SER A 92 3.83 17.09 -1.69
N ARG A 93 4.92 17.87 -1.76
CA ARG A 93 5.32 18.81 -0.70
C ARG A 93 5.66 20.20 -1.20
N GLN A 94 5.61 20.44 -2.52
CA GLN A 94 6.02 21.70 -3.17
C GLN A 94 7.48 22.09 -2.87
N TYR A 95 8.33 21.12 -2.52
CA TYR A 95 9.75 21.32 -2.24
C TYR A 95 10.62 20.81 -3.40
N PHE A 96 11.52 21.66 -3.89
CA PHE A 96 12.48 21.30 -4.94
C PHE A 96 13.49 20.22 -4.49
N PHE A 97 13.73 20.09 -3.19
CA PHE A 97 14.60 19.06 -2.65
C PHE A 97 14.11 17.64 -2.99
N ASP A 98 12.80 17.41 -2.99
CA ASP A 98 12.21 16.11 -3.33
C ASP A 98 12.48 15.75 -4.80
N VAL A 99 12.51 16.76 -5.69
CA VAL A 99 12.85 16.59 -7.11
C VAL A 99 14.31 16.13 -7.25
N TRP A 100 15.25 16.76 -6.53
CA TRP A 100 16.66 16.36 -6.53
C TRP A 100 16.86 14.94 -6.01
N ILE A 101 16.16 14.56 -4.93
CA ILE A 101 16.19 13.19 -4.41
C ILE A 101 15.66 12.21 -5.47
N THR A 102 14.58 12.57 -6.16
CA THR A 102 13.95 11.71 -7.18
C THR A 102 14.90 11.46 -8.35
N ILE A 103 15.63 12.49 -8.79
CA ILE A 103 16.66 12.35 -9.84
C ILE A 103 17.82 11.49 -9.34
N GLY A 104 18.30 11.72 -8.11
CA GLY A 104 19.39 10.95 -7.52
C GLY A 104 19.05 9.47 -7.37
N LEU A 105 17.90 9.15 -6.76
CA LEU A 105 17.42 7.77 -6.63
C LEU A 105 17.08 7.13 -7.97
N GLY A 106 16.46 7.87 -8.90
CA GLY A 106 16.19 7.39 -10.26
C GLY A 106 17.46 6.99 -10.99
N THR A 107 18.53 7.78 -10.85
CA THR A 107 19.85 7.47 -11.42
C THR A 107 20.45 6.21 -10.78
N ILE A 108 20.37 6.06 -9.44
CA ILE A 108 20.82 4.83 -8.75
C ILE A 108 20.04 3.61 -9.25
N CYS A 109 18.72 3.72 -9.39
CA CYS A 109 17.88 2.65 -9.95
C CYS A 109 18.24 2.29 -11.39
N TYR A 110 18.62 3.27 -12.21
CA TYR A 110 19.12 3.02 -13.58
C TYR A 110 20.40 2.18 -13.56
N PHE A 111 21.37 2.51 -12.71
CA PHE A 111 22.60 1.70 -12.56
C PHE A 111 22.32 0.29 -12.05
N LEU A 112 21.42 0.14 -11.09
CA LEU A 112 20.98 -1.17 -10.59
C LEU A 112 20.30 -2.01 -11.69
N THR A 113 19.64 -1.36 -12.65
CA THR A 113 19.02 -2.04 -13.80
C THR A 113 20.11 -2.59 -14.73
N LEU A 114 21.18 -1.82 -14.92
CA LEU A 114 22.37 -2.24 -15.65
C LEU A 114 23.07 -3.44 -14.99
N ALA A 115 23.09 -3.49 -13.66
CA ALA A 115 23.61 -4.61 -12.88
C ALA A 115 22.68 -5.84 -12.84
N LYS A 116 21.61 -5.87 -13.66
CA LYS A 116 20.62 -6.96 -13.79
C LYS A 116 19.86 -7.26 -12.49
N TYR A 117 19.76 -6.31 -11.57
CA TYR A 117 18.89 -6.49 -10.41
C TYR A 117 17.41 -6.36 -10.82
N PRO A 118 16.52 -7.22 -10.29
CA PRO A 118 15.10 -7.11 -10.56
C PRO A 118 14.54 -5.85 -9.89
N MET A 119 14.36 -4.79 -10.69
CA MET A 119 13.72 -3.52 -10.28
C MET A 119 12.43 -3.72 -9.48
N PRO A 120 11.50 -4.61 -9.87
CA PRO A 120 10.25 -4.79 -9.14
C PRO A 120 10.46 -5.22 -7.68
N SER A 121 11.49 -6.01 -7.38
CA SER A 121 11.78 -6.49 -6.03
C SER A 121 12.30 -5.39 -5.12
N ILE A 122 13.14 -4.49 -5.65
CA ILE A 122 13.67 -3.34 -4.91
C ILE A 122 12.54 -2.37 -4.58
N LEU A 123 11.68 -2.07 -5.57
CA LEU A 123 10.51 -1.23 -5.38
C LEU A 123 9.56 -1.82 -4.33
N LEU A 124 9.30 -3.14 -4.42
CA LEU A 124 8.42 -3.83 -3.48
C LEU A 124 9.00 -3.78 -2.06
N GLY A 125 10.32 -3.99 -1.89
CA GLY A 125 11.00 -3.84 -0.61
C GLY A 125 10.91 -2.41 -0.05
N ALA A 126 11.07 -1.40 -0.89
CA ALA A 126 10.98 0.01 -0.50
C ALA A 126 9.57 0.41 -0.04
N ILE A 127 8.51 -0.14 -0.68
CA ILE A 127 7.12 0.11 -0.30
C ILE A 127 6.73 -0.70 0.94
N LEU A 128 7.08 -1.99 0.98
CA LEU A 128 6.71 -2.90 2.05
C LEU A 128 7.48 -2.64 3.34
N GLY A 129 8.74 -2.20 3.27
CA GLY A 129 9.59 -1.95 4.45
C GLY A 129 8.94 -1.03 5.49
N PRO A 130 8.51 0.20 5.12
CA PRO A 130 7.81 1.10 6.03
C PRO A 130 6.49 0.54 6.56
N ILE A 131 5.79 -0.27 5.77
CA ILE A 131 4.52 -0.90 6.18
C ILE A 131 4.80 -1.98 7.22
N ALA A 132 5.82 -2.82 6.99
CA ALA A 132 6.28 -3.85 7.91
C ALA A 132 6.77 -3.25 9.23
N GLU A 133 7.61 -2.20 9.16
CA GLU A 133 8.13 -1.48 10.33
C GLU A 133 7.00 -0.87 11.18
N LYS A 134 6.03 -0.21 10.53
CA LYS A 134 4.85 0.34 11.23
C LYS A 134 4.02 -0.76 11.88
N GLY A 135 3.83 -1.89 11.18
CA GLY A 135 3.13 -3.05 11.73
C GLY A 135 3.83 -3.64 12.94
N PHE A 136 5.15 -3.84 12.84
CA PHE A 136 6.00 -4.36 13.90
C PHE A 136 6.01 -3.44 15.13
N ARG A 137 6.22 -2.13 14.92
CA ARG A 137 6.19 -1.13 15.99
C ARG A 137 4.82 -1.08 16.66
N ARG A 138 3.74 -1.15 15.90
CA ARG A 138 2.37 -1.19 16.44
C ARG A 138 2.15 -2.42 17.31
N ALA A 139 2.63 -3.59 16.89
CA ALA A 139 2.52 -4.81 17.67
C ALA A 139 3.27 -4.71 19.00
N LEU A 140 4.51 -4.17 18.99
CA LEU A 140 5.31 -3.94 20.20
C LEU A 140 4.68 -2.91 21.14
N LEU A 141 4.09 -1.83 20.62
CA LEU A 141 3.39 -0.83 21.42
C LEU A 141 2.18 -1.43 22.14
N ILE A 142 1.41 -2.28 21.45
CA ILE A 142 0.27 -3.01 22.06
C ILE A 142 0.78 -4.04 23.09
N SER A 143 2.00 -4.54 22.91
CA SER A 143 2.67 -5.49 23.81
C SER A 143 3.32 -4.87 25.05
N HIS A 144 3.31 -3.54 25.17
CA HIS A 144 4.14 -2.84 26.16
C HIS A 144 5.64 -3.21 26.09
N GLY A 145 6.14 -3.55 24.90
CA GLY A 145 7.55 -3.88 24.67
C GLY A 145 7.94 -5.35 24.89
N ASP A 146 7.00 -6.25 25.19
CA ASP A 146 7.31 -7.67 25.33
C ASP A 146 7.43 -8.35 23.95
N TRP A 147 8.56 -9.00 23.69
CA TRP A 147 8.86 -9.70 22.44
C TRP A 147 8.19 -11.09 22.40
N MET A 148 7.73 -11.61 23.55
CA MET A 148 7.03 -12.90 23.60
C MET A 148 5.70 -12.90 22.86
N ILE A 149 5.08 -11.74 22.59
CA ILE A 149 3.79 -11.69 21.88
C ILE A 149 3.82 -12.36 20.50
N PHE A 150 4.97 -12.36 19.81
CA PHE A 150 5.12 -13.04 18.53
C PHE A 150 5.01 -14.58 18.66
N PHE A 151 5.28 -15.14 19.84
CA PHE A 151 5.19 -16.58 20.13
C PHE A 151 3.97 -16.94 20.98
N THR A 152 3.41 -16.01 21.76
CA THR A 152 2.21 -16.27 22.58
C THR A 152 0.93 -16.27 21.73
N ARG A 153 0.90 -15.55 20.61
CA ARG A 153 -0.29 -15.46 19.75
C ARG A 153 -0.28 -16.57 18.69
N PRO A 154 -1.29 -17.45 18.64
CA PRO A 154 -1.33 -18.56 17.69
C PRO A 154 -1.35 -18.10 16.22
N ILE A 155 -1.97 -16.95 15.93
CA ILE A 155 -1.95 -16.34 14.60
C ILE A 155 -0.53 -15.96 14.16
N CYS A 156 0.31 -15.46 15.07
CA CYS A 156 1.68 -15.05 14.74
C CYS A 156 2.54 -16.28 14.40
N ILE A 157 2.40 -17.36 15.16
CA ILE A 157 3.08 -18.63 14.86
C ILE A 157 2.68 -19.15 13.49
N VAL A 158 1.38 -19.18 13.16
CA VAL A 158 0.90 -19.64 11.85
C VAL A 158 1.48 -18.78 10.72
N MET A 159 1.49 -17.46 10.88
CA MET A 159 2.07 -16.53 9.88
C MET A 159 3.58 -16.71 9.71
N ILE A 160 4.32 -16.95 10.80
CA ILE A 160 5.77 -17.21 10.77
C ILE A 160 6.04 -18.52 10.03
N ILE A 161 5.30 -19.58 10.36
CA ILE A 161 5.41 -20.88 9.69
C ILE A 161 5.14 -20.73 8.19
N LEU A 162 4.03 -20.07 7.81
CA LEU A 162 3.68 -19.82 6.40
C LEU A 162 4.75 -19.01 5.67
N SER A 163 5.34 -18.00 6.32
CA SER A 163 6.41 -17.18 5.74
C SER A 163 7.66 -18.02 5.47
N ILE A 164 8.08 -18.85 6.43
CA ILE A 164 9.22 -19.77 6.26
C ILE A 164 8.93 -20.77 5.14
N LEU A 165 7.71 -21.32 5.10
CA LEU A 165 7.28 -22.27 4.08
C LEU A 165 7.29 -21.64 2.68
N SER A 166 6.80 -20.41 2.55
CA SER A 166 6.81 -19.64 1.29
C SER A 166 8.23 -19.40 0.78
N ILE A 167 9.17 -19.04 1.67
CA ILE A 167 10.58 -18.86 1.29
C ILE A 167 11.17 -20.20 0.86
N PHE A 168 10.89 -21.28 1.59
CA PHE A 168 11.40 -22.62 1.28
C PHE A 168 10.89 -23.13 -0.07
N VAL A 169 9.60 -22.96 -0.37
CA VAL A 169 9.00 -23.28 -1.67
C VAL A 169 9.61 -22.41 -2.78
N GLY A 170 9.73 -21.09 -2.55
CA GLY A 170 10.34 -20.17 -3.51
C GLY A 170 11.79 -20.53 -3.85
N LEU A 171 12.60 -20.92 -2.86
CA LEU A 171 13.99 -21.38 -3.06
C LEU A 171 14.07 -22.70 -3.82
N ARG A 172 13.16 -23.65 -3.55
CA ARG A 172 13.09 -24.91 -4.33
C ARG A 172 12.69 -24.67 -5.78
N MET A 173 11.72 -23.80 -6.04
CA MET A 173 11.26 -23.50 -7.41
C MET A 173 12.33 -22.74 -8.22
N ASN A 174 13.12 -21.87 -7.60
CA ASN A 174 14.19 -21.15 -8.28
C ASN A 174 15.36 -22.06 -8.71
N LYS A 175 15.64 -23.14 -7.96
CA LYS A 175 16.65 -24.14 -8.36
C LYS A 175 16.24 -24.96 -9.60
N GLY A 176 14.94 -25.11 -9.88
CA GLY A 176 14.44 -25.83 -11.06
C GLY A 176 14.55 -25.07 -12.39
N LYS A 177 14.60 -23.73 -12.35
CA LYS A 177 14.73 -22.87 -13.55
C LYS A 177 16.17 -22.56 -13.98
N LYS A 178 17.17 -22.98 -13.21
CA LYS A 178 18.59 -22.76 -13.54
C LYS A 178 19.18 -23.85 -14.47
N ASN A 179 18.40 -24.89 -14.81
CA ASN A 179 18.83 -26.03 -15.61
C ASN A 179 18.09 -26.17 -16.97
N ILE A 180 17.50 -25.09 -17.49
CA ILE A 180 16.99 -24.99 -18.87
C ILE A 180 17.48 -23.65 -19.43
#